data_AF-X0V959-F1
#
_entry.id   AF-X0V959-F1
#
_cell.length_a   1.000
_cell.length_b   1.000
_cell.length_c   1.000
_cell.angle_alpha   90.00
_cell.angle_beta   90.00
_cell.angle_gamma   90.00
#
_symmetry.space_group_name_H-M   'P 1'
#
loop_
_entity.id
_entity.type
_entity.pdbx_description
1 polymer ?
#
loop_
_entity_poly.entity_id
_entity_poly.type
_entity_poly.pdbx_seq_one_letter_code
_entity_poly.pdbx_strand_id
1 'polypeptide(L)'
;MYIQPIEHNRACRPEFNFFYDPESEAETAAIRSLYKEAATVLLNEGAVFTRPYGDLAPIVYERATSYASALKRLKKVFDPNNIMNPGNLCF
;
A
#
# COMPACT_ATOMS: atom_id res chain seq x y z
N MET A 1 11.47 1.94 -14.70
CA MET A 1 11.63 2.58 -13.38
C MET A 1 11.60 4.08 -13.57
N TYR A 2 10.74 4.78 -12.84
CA TYR A 2 10.65 6.23 -12.83
C TYR A 2 11.10 6.74 -11.46
N ILE A 3 11.82 7.86 -11.41
CA ILE A 3 12.27 8.47 -10.15
C ILE A 3 11.90 9.94 -10.18
N GLN A 4 11.02 10.35 -9.27
CA GLN A 4 10.65 11.74 -9.08
C GLN A 4 11.38 12.30 -7.85
N PRO A 5 12.27 13.28 -8.01
CA PRO A 5 12.81 14.01 -6.87
C PRO A 5 11.70 14.82 -6.17
N ILE A 6 11.73 14.85 -4.84
CA ILE A 6 10.79 15.62 -4.01
C ILE A 6 11.58 16.37 -2.93
N GLU A 7 10.93 17.34 -2.25
CA GLU A 7 11.53 18.05 -1.10
C GLU A 7 12.90 18.67 -1.41
N HIS A 8 13.02 19.43 -2.50
CA HIS A 8 14.30 20.03 -2.94
C HIS A 8 15.44 18.99 -3.06
N ASN A 9 15.15 17.83 -3.65
CA ASN A 9 16.06 16.69 -3.84
C ASN A 9 16.54 16.02 -2.53
N ARG A 10 15.86 16.25 -1.39
CA ARG A 10 16.17 15.55 -0.13
C ARG A 10 15.59 14.15 -0.06
N ALA A 11 14.58 13.88 -0.87
CA ALA A 11 13.97 12.56 -1.01
C ALA A 11 13.57 12.32 -2.47
N CYS A 12 13.20 11.08 -2.79
CA CYS A 12 12.65 10.73 -4.07
C CYS A 12 11.47 9.78 -3.92
N ARG A 13 10.57 9.82 -4.91
CA ARG A 13 9.52 8.85 -5.12
C ARG A 13 9.94 7.95 -6.29
N PRO A 14 10.52 6.78 -6.02
CA PRO A 14 10.72 5.77 -7.05
C PRO A 14 9.39 5.05 -7.34
N GLU A 15 9.09 4.88 -8.63
CA GLU A 15 7.93 4.14 -9.09
C GLU A 15 8.37 2.99 -10.02
N PHE A 16 7.84 1.81 -9.71
CA PHE A 16 8.11 0.56 -10.41
C PHE A 16 6.80 0.04 -11.00
N ASN A 17 6.85 -0.35 -12.28
CA ASN A 17 5.74 -0.97 -12.97
C ASN A 17 6.09 -2.44 -13.22
N PHE A 18 5.20 -3.34 -12.82
CA PHE A 18 5.28 -4.77 -13.10
C PHE A 18 4.24 -5.09 -14.18
N PHE A 19 4.71 -5.52 -15.34
CA PHE A 19 3.84 -5.89 -16.47
C PHE A 19 3.64 -7.40 -16.46
N TYR A 20 2.41 -7.84 -16.72
CA TYR A 20 2.00 -9.24 -16.85
C TYR A 20 0.74 -9.34 -17.69
N ASP A 21 0.46 -10.55 -18.19
CA ASP A 21 -0.82 -10.87 -18.81
C ASP A 21 -1.91 -11.11 -17.73
N PRO A 22 -2.96 -10.27 -17.65
CA PRO A 22 -4.03 -10.45 -16.67
C PRO A 22 -4.89 -11.70 -16.92
N GLU A 23 -4.90 -12.24 -18.15
CA GLU A 23 -5.63 -13.48 -18.47
C GLU A 23 -4.84 -14.73 -18.08
N SER A 24 -3.55 -14.58 -17.78
CA SER A 24 -2.69 -15.65 -17.26
C SER A 24 -2.71 -15.66 -15.73
N GLU A 25 -3.43 -16.63 -15.15
CA GLU A 25 -3.49 -16.81 -13.70
C GLU A 25 -2.10 -17.02 -13.09
N ALA A 26 -1.22 -17.74 -13.80
CA ALA A 26 0.14 -18.02 -13.35
C ALA A 26 0.99 -16.75 -13.27
N GLU A 27 0.94 -15.88 -14.28
CA GLU A 27 1.67 -14.61 -14.26
C GLU A 27 1.10 -13.64 -13.22
N THR A 28 -0.22 -13.57 -13.13
CA THR A 28 -0.92 -12.75 -12.13
C THR A 28 -0.50 -13.14 -10.71
N ALA A 29 -0.47 -14.45 -10.40
CA ALA A 29 -0.04 -14.95 -9.11
C ALA A 29 1.44 -14.65 -8.84
N ALA A 30 2.31 -14.85 -9.84
CA ALA A 30 3.74 -14.58 -9.73
C ALA A 30 4.02 -13.08 -9.45
N ILE A 31 3.42 -12.16 -10.22
CA ILE A 31 3.61 -10.73 -10.00
C ILE A 31 3.00 -10.27 -8.69
N ARG A 32 1.83 -10.79 -8.29
CA ARG A 32 1.24 -10.46 -6.99
C ARG A 32 2.14 -10.89 -5.83
N SER A 33 2.77 -12.07 -5.93
CA SER A 33 3.73 -12.54 -4.91
C SER A 33 4.97 -11.64 -4.86
N LEU A 34 5.58 -11.38 -6.02
CA LEU A 34 6.75 -10.50 -6.14
C LEU A 34 6.46 -9.10 -5.55
N TYR A 35 5.29 -8.54 -5.87
CA TYR A 35 4.87 -7.24 -5.37
C TYR A 35 4.78 -7.20 -3.84
N LYS A 36 4.18 -8.22 -3.21
CA LYS A 36 4.05 -8.32 -1.74
C LYS A 36 5.40 -8.50 -1.06
N GLU A 37 6.27 -9.33 -1.63
CA GLU A 37 7.61 -9.57 -1.11
C GLU A 37 8.47 -8.31 -1.19
N ALA A 38 8.51 -7.66 -2.37
CA ALA A 38 9.22 -6.41 -2.56
C ALA A 38 8.73 -5.31 -1.61
N ALA A 39 7.42 -5.18 -1.43
CA ALA A 39 6.84 -4.23 -0.49
C ALA A 39 7.29 -4.48 0.95
N THR A 40 7.32 -5.75 1.37
CA THR A 40 7.75 -6.14 2.72
C THR A 40 9.23 -5.84 2.94
N VAL A 41 10.09 -6.18 1.98
CA VAL A 41 11.53 -5.88 2.03
C VAL A 41 11.77 -4.38 2.08
N LEU A 42 11.15 -3.60 1.18
CA LEU A 42 11.30 -2.15 1.17
C LEU A 42 10.84 -1.51 2.48
N LEU A 43 9.73 -1.98 3.05
CA LEU A 43 9.24 -1.50 4.34
C LEU A 43 10.20 -1.84 5.50
N ASN A 44 10.89 -2.99 5.43
CA ASN A 44 11.96 -3.36 6.37
C ASN A 44 13.17 -2.44 6.27
N GLU A 45 13.54 -2.05 5.05
CA GLU A 45 14.66 -1.13 4.78
C GLU A 45 14.30 0.35 5.04
N GLY A 46 13.13 0.63 5.62
CA GLY A 46 12.72 1.98 6.01
C GLY A 46 12.06 2.80 4.90
N ALA A 47 11.69 2.18 3.78
CA ALA A 47 10.91 2.86 2.75
C ALA A 47 9.51 3.24 3.26
N VAL A 48 9.00 4.37 2.79
CA VAL A 48 7.68 4.89 3.19
C VAL A 48 6.72 4.82 2.01
N PHE A 49 5.62 4.08 2.19
CA PHE A 49 4.54 4.00 1.20
C PHE A 49 3.52 5.10 1.42
N THR A 50 3.41 6.01 0.45
CA THR A 50 2.45 7.14 0.51
C THR A 50 1.05 6.79 0.00
N ARG A 51 0.91 5.63 -0.67
CA ARG A 51 -0.35 5.15 -1.26
C ARG A 51 -0.55 3.65 -0.95
N PRO A 52 -0.76 3.27 0.33
CA PRO A 52 -0.86 1.87 0.73
C PRO A 52 -2.29 1.34 0.45
N TYR A 53 -2.60 1.11 -0.83
CA TYR A 53 -3.89 0.59 -1.29
C TYR A 53 -3.82 -0.91 -1.57
N GLY A 54 -4.99 -1.57 -1.60
CA GLY A 54 -5.11 -2.98 -1.95
C GLY A 54 -4.19 -3.87 -1.10
N ASP A 55 -3.38 -4.68 -1.78
CA ASP A 55 -2.46 -5.63 -1.14
C ASP A 55 -1.39 -4.96 -0.24
N LEU A 56 -1.08 -3.67 -0.41
CA LEU A 56 -0.13 -2.94 0.45
C LEU A 56 -0.73 -2.49 1.78
N ALA A 57 -2.05 -2.22 1.82
CA ALA A 57 -2.72 -1.71 3.01
C ALA A 57 -2.41 -2.57 4.26
N PRO A 58 -2.66 -3.90 4.26
CA PRO A 58 -2.35 -4.72 5.44
C PRO A 58 -0.87 -4.68 5.81
N ILE A 59 0.04 -4.78 4.83
CA ILE A 59 1.50 -4.80 5.05
C ILE A 59 1.98 -3.54 5.78
N VAL A 60 1.47 -2.37 5.37
CA VAL A 60 1.88 -1.08 5.94
C VAL A 60 1.21 -0.82 7.29
N TYR A 61 -0.11 -1.05 7.38
CA TYR A 61 -0.86 -0.74 8.59
C TYR A 61 -0.61 -1.72 9.75
N GLU A 62 -0.15 -2.94 9.49
CA GLU A 62 0.27 -3.88 10.53
C GLU A 62 1.39 -3.30 11.40
N ARG A 63 2.35 -2.56 10.81
CA ARG A 63 3.43 -1.87 11.54
C ARG A 63 2.99 -0.62 12.29
N ALA A 64 1.80 -0.11 11.98
CA ALA A 64 1.26 1.12 12.53
C ALA A 64 -0.09 0.84 13.21
N THR A 65 -0.16 -0.21 14.03
CA THR A 65 -1.41 -0.73 14.60
C THR A 65 -2.20 0.33 15.40
N SER A 66 -1.50 1.19 16.15
CA SER A 66 -2.13 2.27 16.93
C SER A 66 -2.78 3.31 16.02
N TYR A 67 -2.08 3.71 14.95
CA TYR A 67 -2.58 4.62 13.93
C TYR A 67 -3.78 4.02 13.18
N ALA A 68 -3.68 2.78 12.74
CA ALA A 68 -4.78 2.06 12.08
C ALA A 68 -6.01 1.95 12.98
N SER A 69 -5.82 1.72 14.28
CA SER A 69 -6.92 1.66 15.26
C SER A 69 -7.61 3.01 15.44
N ALA A 70 -6.84 4.10 15.48
CA ALA A 70 -7.39 5.45 15.55
C ALA A 70 -8.22 5.79 14.30
N LEU A 71 -7.71 5.45 13.11
CA LEU A 71 -8.42 5.64 11.84
C LEU A 71 -9.73 4.83 11.78
N LYS A 72 -9.71 3.57 12.20
CA LYS A 72 -10.93 2.73 12.30
C LYS A 72 -11.98 3.35 13.23
N ARG A 73 -11.57 3.92 14.37
CA ARG A 73 -12.48 4.62 15.29
C ARG A 73 -13.08 5.85 14.63
N LEU A 74 -12.26 6.65 13.95
CA LEU A 74 -12.72 7.83 13.21
C LEU A 74 -13.74 7.44 12.13
N LYS A 75 -13.45 6.40 11.34
CA LYS A 75 -14.35 5.87 10.31
C LYS A 75 -15.71 5.48 10.89
N LYS A 76 -15.76 4.85 12.05
CA LYS A 76 -17.02 4.49 12.72
C LYS A 76 -17.86 5.70 13.14
N VAL A 77 -17.21 6.81 13.50
CA VAL A 77 -17.92 8.05 13.89
C VAL A 77 -18.51 8.74 12.66
N PHE A 78 -17.74 8.85 11.58
CA PHE A 78 -18.14 9.59 10.38
C PHE A 78 -18.90 8.75 9.35
N ASP A 79 -18.76 7.43 9.39
CA ASP A 79 -19.43 6.49 8.49
C ASP A 79 -19.93 5.26 9.26
N PRO A 80 -20.97 5.44 10.11
CA PRO A 80 -21.51 4.36 10.92
C PRO A 80 -22.08 3.21 10.07
N ASN A 81 -22.54 3.49 8.85
CA ASN A 81 -23.11 2.51 7.92
C ASN A 81 -22.08 1.88 6.99
N ASN A 82 -20.81 2.28 7.09
CA ASN A 82 -19.70 1.78 6.27
C ASN A 82 -19.92 1.89 4.75
N ILE A 83 -20.56 2.95 4.28
CA ILE A 83 -20.86 3.17 2.85
C ILE A 83 -19.75 3.91 2.10
N MET A 84 -18.90 4.65 2.81
CA MET A 84 -17.82 5.44 2.23
C MET A 84 -16.58 4.57 1.99
N ASN A 85 -16.50 4.01 0.78
CA ASN A 85 -15.34 3.32 0.21
C ASN A 85 -14.70 2.26 1.15
N PRO A 86 -15.45 1.21 1.50
CA PRO A 86 -14.99 0.20 2.46
C PRO A 86 -13.78 -0.58 1.92
N GLY A 87 -12.75 -0.73 2.75
CA GLY A 87 -11.61 -1.62 2.47
C GLY A 87 -10.50 -1.03 1.61
N ASN A 88 -10.61 0.24 1.18
CA ASN A 88 -9.57 0.88 0.35
C ASN A 88 -8.27 1.17 1.14
N LEU A 89 -8.33 1.24 2.48
CA LEU A 89 -7.19 1.36 3.39
C LEU A 89 -7.27 0.31 4.50
N CYS A 90 -7.17 0.72 5.76
CA CYS A 90 -7.34 -0.16 6.91
C CYS A 90 -8.79 -0.20 7.45
N PHE A 91 -9.78 0.39 6.77
CA PHE A 91 -11.15 0.52 7.28
C PHE A 91 -12.20 0.49 6.17
#